data_AF-A0A3C1VTU8-F1
#
_entry.id   AF-A0A3C1VTU8-F1
#
_cell.length_a   1.000
_cell.length_b   1.000
_cell.length_c   1.000
_cell.angle_alpha   90.00
_cell.angle_beta   90.00
_cell.angle_gamma   90.00
#
_symmetry.space_group_name_H-M   'P 1'
#
loop_
_entity.id
_entity.type
_entity.pdbx_description
1 polymer ?
#
loop_
_entity_poly.entity_id
_entity_poly.type
_entity_poly.pdbx_seq_one_letter_code
_entity_poly.pdbx_strand_id
1 'polypeptide(L)'
;QGASGASEKRAAFVVTPSLREYNNAAMDGGLLARIAEASGGTYFNVDGIDALADTVEFTPNAFSQEFQIDLWDQPWLLALLISLLCLDWVARRLKGLS
;
A
#
# COMPACT_ATOMS: atom_id res chain seq x y z
N GLN A 1 -0.81 39.73 35.18
CA GLN A 1 -1.81 39.92 34.10
C GLN A 1 -1.20 40.86 33.07
N GLY A 2 -1.25 40.48 31.79
CA GLY A 2 -0.72 41.31 30.69
C GLY A 2 -0.19 40.44 29.55
N ALA A 3 -1.09 39.90 28.73
CA ALA A 3 -0.79 39.09 27.57
C ALA A 3 -0.23 39.96 26.42
N SER A 4 1.02 39.72 26.02
CA SER A 4 1.54 40.26 24.76
C SER A 4 1.24 39.27 23.64
N GLY A 5 0.20 39.59 22.88
CA GLY A 5 -0.28 38.79 21.75
C GLY A 5 0.80 38.60 20.69
N ALA A 6 0.98 37.35 20.28
CA ALA A 6 1.77 37.00 19.11
C ALA A 6 1.19 37.74 17.88
N SER A 7 2.04 38.49 17.19
CA SER A 7 1.66 39.23 15.98
C SER A 7 1.39 38.23 14.85
N GLU A 8 0.12 37.89 14.65
CA GLU A 8 -0.34 37.16 13.45
C GLU A 8 -0.05 38.02 12.22
N LYS A 9 0.99 37.67 11.47
CA LYS A 9 1.26 38.27 10.16
C LYS A 9 0.32 37.65 9.13
N ARG A 10 -0.74 38.37 8.77
CA ARG A 10 -1.62 37.99 7.66
C ARG A 10 -0.96 38.38 6.34
N ALA A 11 -0.65 37.38 5.52
CA ALA A 11 -0.28 37.57 4.13
C ALA A 11 -1.55 37.47 3.26
N ALA A 12 -1.73 38.40 2.33
CA ALA A 12 -2.81 38.32 1.35
C ALA A 12 -2.41 37.33 0.25
N PHE A 13 -3.13 36.21 0.15
CA PHE A 13 -2.98 35.24 -0.93
C PHE A 13 -4.09 35.49 -1.95
N VAL A 14 -3.72 36.03 -3.11
CA VAL A 14 -4.65 36.25 -4.22
C VAL A 14 -4.68 34.99 -5.07
N VAL A 15 -5.82 34.31 -5.10
CA VAL A 15 -6.06 33.15 -5.97
C VAL A 15 -6.84 33.61 -7.18
N THR A 16 -6.17 33.71 -8.32
CA THR A 16 -6.83 33.89 -9.61
C THR A 16 -7.24 32.51 -10.13
N PRO A 17 -8.49 32.30 -10.61
CA PRO A 17 -8.86 31.04 -11.25
C PRO A 17 -7.95 30.81 -12.46
N SER A 18 -7.35 29.63 -12.53
CA SER A 18 -6.47 29.25 -13.64
C SER A 18 -7.31 29.03 -14.90
N LEU A 19 -7.16 29.88 -15.92
CA LEU A 19 -7.78 29.67 -17.25
C LEU A 19 -7.08 28.55 -18.05
N ARG A 20 -6.11 27.84 -17.46
CA ARG A 20 -5.30 26.84 -18.16
C ARG A 20 -6.15 25.68 -18.69
N GLU A 21 -7.10 25.19 -17.89
CA GLU A 21 -8.03 24.13 -18.32
C GLU A 21 -9.03 24.63 -19.37
N TYR A 22 -9.38 25.93 -19.33
CA TYR A 22 -10.25 26.56 -20.31
C TYR A 22 -9.56 26.76 -21.68
N ASN A 23 -8.27 27.13 -21.68
CA ASN A 23 -7.49 27.39 -22.89
C ASN A 23 -6.83 26.14 -23.48
N ASN A 24 -6.64 25.09 -22.67
CA ASN A 24 -6.03 23.85 -23.10
C ASN A 24 -6.72 22.66 -22.41
N ALA A 25 -7.94 22.36 -22.86
CA ALA A 25 -8.73 21.21 -22.43
C ALA A 25 -8.27 19.88 -23.09
N ALA A 26 -7.17 19.90 -23.84
CA ALA A 26 -6.66 18.71 -24.49
C ALA A 26 -6.01 17.77 -23.46
N MET A 27 -6.13 16.47 -23.70
CA MET A 27 -5.47 15.43 -22.91
C MET A 27 -3.94 15.66 -22.93
N ASP A 28 -3.33 15.87 -21.75
CA ASP A 28 -1.87 15.92 -21.61
C ASP A 28 -1.32 14.48 -21.53
N GLY A 29 -1.10 13.88 -22.69
CA GLY A 29 -0.53 12.53 -22.78
C GLY A 29 0.85 12.41 -22.14
N GLY A 30 1.63 13.51 -22.07
CA GLY A 30 2.93 13.54 -21.41
C GLY A 30 2.82 13.43 -19.89
N LEU A 31 1.84 14.12 -19.28
CA LEU A 31 1.52 13.97 -17.87
C LEU A 31 1.04 12.55 -17.55
N LEU A 32 0.14 12.01 -18.36
CA LEU A 32 -0.39 10.66 -18.18
C LEU A 32 0.70 9.59 -18.30
N ALA A 33 1.64 9.75 -19.24
CA ALA A 33 2.80 8.88 -19.37
C ALA A 33 3.70 8.90 -18.13
N ARG A 34 3.97 10.09 -17.57
CA ARG A 34 4.77 10.22 -16.35
C ARG A 34 4.09 9.60 -15.13
N ILE A 35 2.77 9.73 -15.03
CA ILE A 35 1.99 9.09 -13.96
C ILE A 35 2.06 7.57 -14.10
N ALA A 36 1.88 7.05 -15.32
CA ALA A 36 2.00 5.62 -15.60
C ALA A 36 3.39 5.10 -15.20
N GLU A 37 4.46 5.75 -15.65
CA GLU A 37 5.85 5.39 -15.32
C GLU A 37 6.12 5.42 -13.80
N ALA A 38 5.68 6.48 -13.11
CA ALA A 38 5.84 6.59 -11.66
C ALA A 38 5.07 5.52 -10.86
N SER A 39 3.97 5.01 -11.41
CA SER A 39 3.16 3.93 -10.83
C SER A 39 3.64 2.53 -11.20
N GLY A 40 4.64 2.40 -12.07
CA GLY A 40 5.11 1.12 -12.62
C GLY A 40 4.19 0.53 -13.72
N GLY A 41 3.28 1.35 -14.25
CA GLY A 41 2.37 1.00 -15.35
C GLY A 41 2.85 1.52 -16.71
N THR A 42 2.08 1.24 -17.75
CA THR A 42 2.36 1.70 -19.13
C THR A 42 1.22 2.59 -19.63
N TYR A 43 1.57 3.67 -20.34
CA TYR A 43 0.58 4.57 -20.95
C TYR A 43 0.22 4.08 -22.36
N PHE A 44 -1.08 4.00 -22.64
CA PHE A 44 -1.64 3.67 -23.94
C PHE A 44 -2.49 4.83 -24.45
N ASN A 45 -2.34 5.16 -25.73
CA ASN A 45 -3.25 6.08 -26.41
C ASN A 45 -4.54 5.33 -26.79
N VAL A 46 -5.66 6.05 -26.87
CA VAL A 46 -6.98 5.50 -27.22
C VAL A 46 -6.95 4.79 -28.58
N ASP A 47 -6.14 5.28 -29.53
CA ASP A 47 -5.96 4.66 -30.84
C ASP A 47 -5.27 3.28 -30.80
N GLY A 48 -4.61 2.94 -29.68
CA GLY A 48 -3.87 1.70 -29.47
C GLY A 48 -4.46 0.83 -28.36
N ILE A 49 -5.74 1.03 -28.02
CA ILE A 49 -6.39 0.35 -26.89
C ILE A 49 -6.45 -1.18 -27.05
N ASP A 50 -6.35 -1.69 -28.26
CA ASP A 50 -6.34 -3.15 -28.50
C ASP A 50 -5.12 -3.83 -27.86
N ALA A 51 -3.96 -3.13 -27.81
CA ALA A 51 -2.75 -3.63 -27.14
C ALA A 51 -2.85 -3.62 -25.60
N LEU A 52 -3.88 -2.98 -25.03
CA LEU A 52 -4.17 -3.06 -23.60
C LEU A 52 -4.60 -4.48 -23.20
N ALA A 53 -5.39 -5.16 -24.05
CA ALA A 53 -5.84 -6.51 -23.76
C ALA A 53 -4.65 -7.48 -23.63
N ASP A 54 -3.70 -7.38 -24.56
CA ASP A 54 -2.49 -8.22 -24.60
C ASP A 54 -1.55 -7.95 -23.40
N THR A 55 -1.47 -6.70 -22.94
CA THR A 55 -0.60 -6.32 -21.81
C THR A 55 -1.25 -6.54 -20.45
N VAL A 56 -2.58 -6.50 -20.35
CA VAL A 56 -3.32 -6.90 -19.14
C VAL A 56 -3.16 -8.39 -18.88
N GLU A 57 -3.14 -9.22 -19.93
CA GLU A 57 -2.89 -10.66 -19.79
C GLU A 57 -1.46 -10.95 -19.31
N PHE A 58 -0.49 -10.09 -19.68
CA PHE A 58 0.92 -10.21 -19.30
C PHE A 58 1.38 -9.39 -18.10
N THR A 59 0.53 -8.51 -17.55
CA THR A 59 0.91 -7.78 -16.33
C THR A 59 1.00 -8.82 -15.23
N PRO A 60 2.20 -9.15 -14.72
CA PRO A 60 2.29 -9.81 -13.43
C PRO A 60 1.81 -8.72 -12.51
N ASN A 61 0.50 -8.75 -12.26
CA ASN A 61 -0.21 -7.84 -11.38
C ASN A 61 0.75 -7.52 -10.25
N ALA A 62 0.98 -6.22 -10.04
CA ALA A 62 1.68 -5.68 -8.88
C ALA A 62 0.80 -5.98 -7.66
N PHE A 63 0.63 -7.27 -7.43
CA PHE A 63 0.04 -7.94 -6.35
C PHE A 63 1.04 -7.68 -5.24
N SER A 64 0.82 -6.59 -4.51
CA SER A 64 0.94 -6.70 -3.07
C SER A 64 -0.16 -7.67 -2.62
N GLN A 65 -0.05 -8.94 -3.04
CA GLN A 65 -0.86 -10.03 -2.55
C GLN A 65 -0.28 -10.29 -1.18
N GLU A 66 -0.86 -9.62 -0.19
CA GLU A 66 -0.64 -9.91 1.21
C GLU A 66 -1.00 -11.38 1.41
N PHE A 67 0.03 -12.22 1.42
CA PHE A 67 -0.12 -13.65 1.62
C PHE A 67 -0.43 -13.84 3.11
N GLN A 68 -1.72 -13.72 3.45
CA GLN A 68 -2.21 -13.93 4.80
C GLN A 68 -2.21 -15.44 5.06
N ILE A 69 -1.09 -15.95 5.52
CA ILE A 69 -0.98 -17.33 5.99
C ILE A 69 -1.62 -17.36 7.37
N ASP A 70 -2.75 -18.02 7.51
CA ASP A 70 -3.32 -18.27 8.83
C ASP A 70 -2.51 -19.38 9.51
N LEU A 71 -1.59 -18.96 10.38
CA LEU A 71 -0.77 -19.88 11.17
C LEU A 71 -1.64 -20.81 12.06
N TRP A 72 -2.85 -20.39 12.41
CA TRP A 72 -3.76 -21.17 13.27
C TRP A 72 -4.49 -22.29 12.53
N ASP A 73 -4.58 -22.23 11.21
CA ASP A 73 -5.21 -23.28 10.39
C ASP A 73 -4.26 -24.47 10.12
N GLN A 74 -3.04 -24.42 10.68
CA GLN A 74 -2.03 -25.45 10.50
C GLN A 74 -2.04 -26.45 11.67
N PRO A 75 -2.48 -27.71 11.47
CA PRO A 75 -2.60 -28.70 12.56
C PRO A 75 -1.26 -29.05 13.22
N TRP A 76 -0.13 -28.84 12.52
CA TRP A 76 1.20 -29.08 13.07
C TRP A 76 1.58 -28.05 14.16
N LEU A 77 1.06 -26.82 14.10
CA LEU A 77 1.32 -25.80 15.12
C LEU A 77 0.71 -26.21 16.46
N LEU A 78 -0.51 -26.75 16.43
CA LEU A 78 -1.17 -27.32 17.60
C LEU A 78 -0.36 -28.50 18.16
N ALA A 79 0.10 -29.41 17.30
CA ALA A 79 0.93 -30.54 17.71
C ALA A 79 2.25 -30.09 18.36
N LEU A 80 2.87 -29.02 17.85
CA LEU A 80 4.07 -28.41 18.44
C LEU A 80 3.79 -27.86 19.84
N LEU A 81 2.69 -27.12 20.02
CA LEU A 81 2.29 -26.57 21.32
C LEU A 81 2.02 -27.67 22.36
N ILE A 82 1.29 -28.71 21.96
CA ILE A 82 1.02 -29.89 22.81
C ILE A 82 2.34 -30.58 23.16
N SER A 83 3.23 -30.78 22.18
CA SER A 83 4.54 -31.40 22.39
C SER A 83 5.36 -30.61 23.41
N LEU A 84 5.41 -29.28 23.28
CA LEU A 84 6.13 -28.41 24.21
C LEU A 84 5.57 -28.52 25.64
N LEU A 85 4.25 -28.57 25.78
CA LEU A 85 3.58 -28.77 27.07
C LEU A 85 3.88 -30.15 27.67
N CYS A 86 3.87 -31.20 26.85
CA CYS A 86 4.24 -32.55 27.27
C CYS A 86 5.72 -32.62 27.66
N LEU A 87 6.61 -31.99 26.92
CA LEU A 87 8.04 -31.89 27.22
C LEU A 87 8.28 -31.18 28.55
N ASP A 88 7.59 -30.07 28.79
CA ASP A 88 7.66 -29.34 30.06
C ASP A 88 7.13 -30.19 31.23
N TRP A 89 6.01 -30.91 31.03
CA TRP A 89 5.49 -31.87 32.00
C TRP A 89 6.46 -33.03 32.27
N VAL A 90 7.04 -33.64 31.24
CA VAL A 90 8.01 -34.74 31.37
C VAL A 90 9.28 -34.23 32.06
N ALA A 91 9.79 -33.06 31.67
CA ALA A 91 10.95 -32.43 32.31
C ALA A 91 10.68 -32.15 33.80
N ARG A 92 9.48 -31.68 34.15
CA ARG A 92 9.05 -31.52 35.55
C ARG A 92 8.95 -32.86 36.29
N ARG A 93 8.37 -33.89 35.65
CA ARG A 93 8.19 -35.23 36.23
C ARG A 93 9.52 -35.92 36.50
N LEU A 94 10.48 -35.79 35.59
CA LEU A 94 11.83 -36.38 35.68
C LEU A 94 12.71 -35.65 36.71
N LYS A 95 12.51 -34.35 36.91
CA LYS A 95 13.21 -33.57 37.96
C LYS A 95 12.74 -33.88 39.38
N GLY A 96 11.78 -34.79 39.57
CA GLY A 96 11.51 -35.40 40.88
C GLY A 96 10.92 -34.47 41.94
N LEU A 97 10.28 -33.35 41.56
CA LEU A 97 9.51 -32.50 42.47
C LEU A 97 8.01 -32.86 42.43
N SER A 98 7.70 -34.14 42.58
CA SER A 98 6.38 -34.59 43.03
C SER A 98 6.49 -35.08 44.46
#